data_AF-A0A820EZ86-F1
#
_entry.id   AF-A0A820EZ86-F1
#
_cell.length_a   1.000
_cell.length_b   1.000
_cell.length_c   1.000
_cell.angle_alpha   90.00
_cell.angle_beta   90.00
_cell.angle_gamma   90.00
#
_symmetry.space_group_name_H-M   'P 1'
#
loop_
_entity.id
_entity.type
_entity.pdbx_description
1 polymer ?
#
loop_
_entity_poly.entity_id
_entity_poly.type
_entity_poly.pdbx_seq_one_letter_code
_entity_poly.pdbx_strand_id
1 'polypeptide(L)'
;MADNGIVDFKIAFFHKLKSLEWEYLQSLSNSKKKLLSPDDQLENYNPCHILEYGEIFATLCGLKPCTLLAHYTMPEYATGLVEKALKPLFDEYELKKEGFELWKLKSPVTVLYKGGWIFTNKKHEQYSLVKQVFTTTSSYMDTIDIGRALGYPLPYGKYIITYIDDTESEERNTCCVPMVEYTVGEGNFPIIIHHFHQYATLWKKIGRNLTIDFRTHPSMEKWFMDIKNEQKK
;
A
#
# COMPACT_ATOMS: atom_id res chain seq x y z
N MET A 1 -19.07 18.60 -0.44
CA MET A 1 -17.70 18.57 -1.00
C MET A 1 -16.83 19.46 -0.11
N ALA A 2 -16.12 18.85 0.85
CA ALA A 2 -15.13 19.55 1.67
C ALA A 2 -13.75 19.20 1.09
N ASP A 3 -13.38 19.93 0.03
CA ASP A 3 -12.01 19.99 -0.46
C ASP A 3 -11.43 21.28 0.12
N ASN A 4 -10.50 21.16 1.07
CA ASN A 4 -9.63 22.24 1.55
C ASN A 4 -8.56 21.65 2.47
N GLY A 5 -7.39 21.36 1.90
CA GLY A 5 -6.18 20.98 2.63
C GLY A 5 -6.19 19.54 3.13
N ILE A 6 -5.23 18.75 2.67
CA ILE A 6 -4.72 17.67 3.54
C ILE A 6 -4.33 18.38 4.84
N VAL A 7 -4.98 18.06 5.96
CA VAL A 7 -4.68 18.70 7.25
C VAL A 7 -3.18 18.59 7.47
N ASP A 8 -2.49 19.69 7.82
CA ASP A 8 -1.03 19.79 7.89
C ASP A 8 -0.37 18.61 8.62
N PHE A 9 -1.06 18.07 9.63
CA PHE A 9 -0.59 16.90 10.37
C PHE A 9 -0.41 15.65 9.49
N LYS A 10 -1.22 15.43 8.46
CA LYS A 10 -1.12 14.26 7.58
C LYS A 10 0.13 14.33 6.70
N ILE A 11 0.51 15.52 6.24
CA ILE A 11 1.76 15.74 5.50
C ILE A 11 2.95 15.52 6.44
N ALA A 12 2.90 16.07 7.65
CA ALA A 12 3.93 15.85 8.66
C ALA A 12 4.03 14.36 9.04
N PHE A 13 2.89 13.67 9.21
CA PHE A 13 2.80 12.23 9.45
C PHE A 13 3.46 11.46 8.31
N PHE A 14 3.15 11.78 7.05
CA PHE A 14 3.73 11.14 5.87
C PHE A 14 5.26 11.18 5.89
N HIS A 15 5.84 12.37 6.08
CA HIS A 15 7.30 12.51 6.09
C HIS A 15 7.96 11.79 7.26
N LYS A 16 7.34 11.85 8.46
CA LYS A 16 7.85 11.11 9.62
C LYS A 16 7.77 9.61 9.43
N LEU A 17 6.64 9.10 8.91
CA LEU A 17 6.45 7.67 8.67
C LEU A 17 7.49 7.14 7.69
N LYS A 18 7.67 7.84 6.56
CA LYS A 18 8.69 7.53 5.56
C LYS A 18 10.10 7.45 6.17
N SER A 19 10.47 8.39 7.04
CA SER A 19 11.77 8.37 7.74
C SER A 19 11.90 7.16 8.67
N LEU A 20 10.91 6.96 9.55
CA LEU A 20 10.94 5.90 10.56
C LEU A 20 10.90 4.50 9.94
N GLU A 21 10.12 4.32 8.88
CA GLU A 21 10.09 3.08 8.11
C GLU A 21 11.45 2.77 7.49
N TRP A 22 12.07 3.77 6.85
CA TRP A 22 13.40 3.63 6.29
C TRP A 22 14.44 3.27 7.37
N GLU A 23 14.45 3.99 8.49
CA GLU A 23 15.32 3.71 9.63
C GLU A 23 15.14 2.28 10.16
N TYR A 24 13.88 1.84 10.31
CA TYR A 24 13.56 0.47 10.73
C TYR A 24 14.17 -0.56 9.76
N LEU A 25 13.91 -0.42 8.46
CA LEU A 25 14.42 -1.31 7.42
C LEU A 25 15.96 -1.34 7.37
N GLN A 26 16.60 -0.20 7.57
CA GLN A 26 18.06 -0.12 7.62
C GLN A 26 18.64 -0.78 8.88
N SER A 27 17.91 -0.72 10.00
CA SER A 27 18.32 -1.30 11.29
C SER A 27 18.24 -2.84 11.35
N LEU A 28 17.57 -3.47 10.37
CA LEU A 28 17.43 -4.93 10.34
C LEU A 28 18.79 -5.63 10.24
N SER A 29 18.91 -6.77 10.92
CA SER A 29 20.07 -7.66 10.78
C SER A 29 20.17 -8.21 9.36
N ASN A 30 21.39 -8.53 8.91
CA ASN A 30 21.60 -9.14 7.60
C ASN A 30 20.76 -10.41 7.38
N SER A 31 20.55 -11.22 8.42
CA SER A 31 19.67 -12.40 8.35
C SER A 31 18.22 -12.05 8.01
N LYS A 32 17.69 -10.95 8.55
CA LYS A 32 16.32 -10.48 8.27
C LYS A 32 16.24 -9.83 6.89
N LYS A 33 17.25 -9.04 6.50
CA LYS A 33 17.35 -8.45 5.16
C LYS A 33 17.35 -9.52 4.06
N LYS A 34 18.04 -10.65 4.28
CA LYS A 34 18.00 -11.81 3.38
C LYS A 34 16.59 -12.35 3.21
N LEU A 35 15.85 -12.59 4.30
CA LEU A 35 14.47 -13.07 4.24
C LEU A 35 13.51 -12.14 3.49
N LEU A 36 13.78 -10.83 3.49
CA LEU A 36 13.01 -9.82 2.77
C LEU A 36 13.44 -9.64 1.31
N SER A 37 14.45 -10.38 0.85
CA SER A 37 14.93 -10.33 -0.52
C SER A 37 14.23 -11.41 -1.38
N PRO A 38 13.93 -11.14 -2.67
CA PRO A 38 13.19 -12.06 -3.53
C PRO A 38 13.79 -13.48 -3.63
N ASP A 39 15.13 -13.59 -3.54
CA ASP A 39 15.87 -14.84 -3.70
C ASP A 39 16.66 -15.27 -2.45
N ASP A 40 16.33 -14.70 -1.27
CA ASP A 40 17.10 -14.89 -0.02
C ASP A 40 18.59 -14.44 -0.13
N GLN A 41 18.91 -13.64 -1.15
CA GLN A 41 20.25 -13.08 -1.39
C GLN A 41 20.34 -11.65 -0.86
N LEU A 42 21.28 -11.41 0.06
CA LEU A 42 21.46 -10.09 0.69
C LEU A 42 21.79 -8.98 -0.32
N GLU A 43 22.51 -9.32 -1.38
CA GLU A 43 22.89 -8.38 -2.46
C GLU A 43 21.66 -7.84 -3.19
N ASN A 44 20.55 -8.58 -3.16
CA ASN A 44 19.27 -8.20 -3.76
C ASN A 44 18.34 -7.48 -2.77
N TYR A 45 18.80 -7.22 -1.54
CA TYR A 45 18.02 -6.47 -0.57
C TYR A 45 17.92 -5.01 -1.00
N ASN A 46 16.74 -4.63 -1.49
CA ASN A 46 16.39 -3.24 -1.72
C ASN A 46 15.17 -2.86 -0.87
N PRO A 47 15.35 -2.10 0.23
CA PRO A 47 14.25 -1.70 1.10
C PRO A 47 13.17 -0.89 0.36
N CYS A 48 13.52 -0.24 -0.75
CA CYS A 48 12.58 0.55 -1.55
C CYS A 48 11.41 -0.29 -2.10
N HIS A 49 11.57 -1.60 -2.25
CA HIS A 49 10.53 -2.47 -2.79
C HIS A 49 9.49 -2.93 -1.76
N ILE A 50 9.70 -2.64 -0.48
CA ILE A 50 8.86 -3.11 0.63
C ILE A 50 8.39 -1.97 1.54
N LEU A 51 8.51 -0.72 1.10
CA LEU A 51 8.00 0.44 1.82
C LEU A 51 6.46 0.47 1.77
N GLU A 52 5.83 0.70 2.91
CA GLU A 52 4.38 0.68 3.13
C GLU A 52 3.80 2.08 3.37
N TYR A 53 4.64 3.12 3.49
CA TYR A 53 4.18 4.48 3.78
C TYR A 53 3.11 4.99 2.80
N GLY A 54 3.16 4.56 1.55
CA GLY A 54 2.19 4.93 0.52
C GLY A 54 0.78 4.43 0.84
N GLU A 55 0.63 3.13 1.07
CA GLU A 55 -0.67 2.55 1.43
C GLU A 55 -1.20 3.13 2.74
N ILE A 56 -0.34 3.28 3.76
CA ILE A 56 -0.72 3.84 5.06
C ILE A 56 -1.23 5.27 4.88
N PHE A 57 -0.54 6.09 4.08
CA PHE A 57 -0.94 7.46 3.81
C PHE A 57 -2.27 7.57 3.04
N ALA A 58 -2.48 6.68 2.06
CA ALA A 58 -3.75 6.60 1.35
C ALA A 58 -4.92 6.24 2.29
N THR A 59 -4.71 5.32 3.24
CA THR A 59 -5.69 5.00 4.29
C THR A 59 -5.94 6.20 5.22
N LEU A 60 -4.88 6.89 5.65
CA LEU A 60 -4.97 8.09 6.49
C LEU A 60 -5.77 9.22 5.80
N CYS A 61 -5.66 9.32 4.48
CA CYS A 61 -6.40 10.28 3.68
C CYS A 61 -7.82 9.83 3.34
N GLY A 62 -8.21 8.62 3.72
CA GLY A 62 -9.53 8.06 3.45
C GLY A 62 -9.74 7.67 1.99
N LEU A 63 -8.66 7.56 1.21
CA LEU A 63 -8.71 7.04 -0.15
C LEU A 63 -8.85 5.52 -0.17
N LYS A 64 -8.26 4.85 0.84
CA LYS A 64 -8.42 3.44 1.11
C LYS A 64 -9.17 3.20 2.41
N PRO A 65 -9.89 2.08 2.53
CA PRO A 65 -10.47 1.63 3.79
C PRO A 65 -9.42 1.21 4.82
N CYS A 66 -8.39 0.48 4.39
CA CYS A 66 -7.33 -0.04 5.24
C CYS A 66 -6.06 -0.37 4.46
N THR A 67 -4.99 -0.64 5.21
CA THR A 67 -3.69 -1.15 4.76
C THR A 67 -3.40 -2.45 5.48
N LEU A 68 -2.98 -3.48 4.73
CA LEU A 68 -2.49 -4.74 5.27
C LEU A 68 -0.96 -4.72 5.31
N LEU A 69 -0.40 -4.71 6.51
CA LEU A 69 1.04 -4.81 6.73
C LEU A 69 1.38 -6.28 6.97
N ALA A 70 1.93 -6.95 5.96
CA ALA A 70 2.29 -8.36 6.04
C ALA A 70 3.42 -8.70 5.06
N HIS A 71 4.27 -9.67 5.43
CA HIS A 71 5.26 -10.25 4.53
C HIS A 71 5.22 -11.77 4.63
N TYR A 72 5.25 -12.46 3.48
CA TYR A 72 5.01 -13.91 3.43
C TYR A 72 6.17 -14.73 4.03
N THR A 73 7.41 -14.28 3.86
CA THR A 73 8.61 -14.96 4.42
C THR A 73 8.96 -14.52 5.84
N MET A 74 8.52 -13.34 6.27
CA MET A 74 8.96 -12.72 7.53
C MET A 74 7.78 -12.03 8.24
N PRO A 75 6.87 -12.78 8.89
CA PRO A 75 5.73 -12.19 9.59
C PRO A 75 6.13 -11.18 10.69
N GLU A 76 7.32 -11.30 11.27
CA GLU A 76 7.84 -10.35 12.27
C GLU A 76 8.16 -8.97 11.67
N TYR A 77 8.33 -8.86 10.35
CA TYR A 77 8.55 -7.60 9.64
C TYR A 77 7.46 -6.59 9.97
N ALA A 78 6.19 -6.97 9.76
CA ALA A 78 5.05 -6.11 9.99
C ALA A 78 4.96 -5.65 11.45
N THR A 79 5.31 -6.53 12.40
CA THR A 79 5.30 -6.17 13.82
C THR A 79 6.39 -5.14 14.14
N GLY A 80 7.61 -5.32 13.61
CA GLY A 80 8.68 -4.35 13.80
C GLY A 80 8.37 -2.99 13.15
N LEU A 81 7.83 -2.99 11.93
CA LEU A 81 7.39 -1.78 11.25
C LEU A 81 6.33 -1.03 12.07
N VAL A 82 5.32 -1.75 12.57
CA VAL A 82 4.29 -1.18 13.42
C VAL A 82 4.88 -0.61 14.71
N GLU A 83 5.70 -1.35 15.42
CA GLU A 83 6.23 -0.92 16.72
C GLU A 83 7.23 0.23 16.61
N LYS A 84 8.01 0.29 15.54
CA LYS A 84 9.10 1.26 15.38
C LYS A 84 8.70 2.49 14.58
N ALA A 85 7.79 2.37 13.63
CA ALA A 85 7.40 3.47 12.75
C ALA A 85 5.96 3.93 12.97
N LEU A 86 4.98 3.02 12.88
CA LEU A 86 3.58 3.43 12.87
C LEU A 86 3.03 3.80 14.25
N LYS A 87 3.28 2.99 15.27
CA LYS A 87 2.73 3.19 16.62
C LYS A 87 3.17 4.51 17.27
N PRO A 88 4.44 4.93 17.20
CA PRO A 88 4.85 6.24 17.71
C PRO A 88 4.03 7.39 17.11
N LEU A 89 3.80 7.35 15.80
CA LEU A 89 2.99 8.37 15.10
C LEU A 89 1.50 8.23 15.40
N PHE A 90 1.02 6.99 15.57
CA PHE A 90 -0.36 6.72 15.95
C PHE A 90 -0.71 7.38 17.29
N ASP A 91 0.22 7.32 18.25
CA ASP A 91 0.09 7.96 19.55
C ASP A 91 0.32 9.49 19.45
N GLU A 92 1.37 9.93 18.75
CA GLU A 92 1.71 11.36 18.59
C GLU A 92 0.56 12.18 17.99
N TYR A 93 -0.08 11.66 16.94
CA TYR A 93 -1.17 12.35 16.23
C TYR A 93 -2.55 11.91 16.72
N GLU A 94 -2.63 11.20 17.84
CA GLU A 94 -3.86 10.72 18.47
C GLU A 94 -4.84 10.02 17.50
N LEU A 95 -4.32 9.22 16.56
CA LEU A 95 -5.08 8.69 15.42
C LEU A 95 -6.32 7.88 15.83
N LYS A 96 -6.33 7.30 17.04
CA LYS A 96 -7.51 6.65 17.62
C LYS A 96 -8.70 7.60 17.76
N LYS A 97 -8.47 8.84 18.21
CA LYS A 97 -9.52 9.87 18.33
C LYS A 97 -10.03 10.29 16.96
N GLU A 98 -9.15 10.28 15.96
CA GLU A 98 -9.49 10.57 14.56
C GLU A 98 -10.25 9.43 13.86
N GLY A 99 -10.46 8.30 14.54
CA GLY A 99 -11.23 7.17 14.01
C GLY A 99 -10.40 6.17 13.23
N PHE A 100 -9.09 6.10 13.47
CA PHE A 100 -8.26 5.02 12.96
C PHE A 100 -8.09 3.90 14.00
N GLU A 101 -7.91 2.68 13.53
CA GLU A 101 -7.56 1.55 14.38
C GLU A 101 -6.36 0.79 13.81
N LEU A 102 -5.63 0.12 14.72
CA LEU A 102 -4.49 -0.71 14.40
C LEU A 102 -4.69 -2.08 15.05
N TRP A 103 -4.81 -3.12 14.24
CA TRP A 103 -5.12 -4.48 14.70
C TRP A 103 -3.98 -5.43 14.37
N LYS A 104 -3.61 -6.28 15.32
CA LYS A 104 -2.81 -7.46 15.01
C LYS A 104 -3.74 -8.58 14.55
N LEU A 105 -3.43 -9.18 13.40
CA LEU A 105 -4.19 -10.31 12.88
C LEU A 105 -4.01 -11.52 13.80
N LYS A 106 -5.13 -12.13 14.21
CA LYS A 106 -5.14 -13.32 15.09
C LYS A 106 -4.98 -14.63 14.33
N SER A 107 -5.26 -14.60 13.03
CA SER A 107 -5.26 -15.76 12.14
C SER A 107 -4.59 -15.38 10.82
N PRO A 108 -4.00 -16.34 10.10
CA PRO A 108 -3.57 -16.13 8.73
C PRO A 108 -4.72 -15.61 7.86
N VAL A 109 -4.44 -14.61 7.02
CA VAL A 109 -5.44 -14.05 6.10
C VAL A 109 -5.53 -14.91 4.84
N THR A 110 -4.38 -15.39 4.37
CA THR A 110 -4.25 -16.31 3.23
C THR A 110 -3.25 -17.41 3.58
N VAL A 111 -3.08 -18.38 2.66
CA VAL A 111 -1.98 -19.35 2.74
C VAL A 111 -0.60 -18.69 2.75
N LEU A 112 -0.48 -17.48 2.21
CA LEU A 112 0.79 -16.74 2.11
C LEU A 112 1.03 -15.86 3.34
N TYR A 113 -0.01 -15.24 3.90
CA TYR A 113 0.12 -14.30 5.01
C TYR A 113 -0.26 -14.95 6.34
N LYS A 114 0.73 -15.53 7.01
CA LYS A 114 0.59 -16.23 8.31
C LYS A 114 0.36 -15.30 9.51
N GLY A 115 0.39 -14.00 9.29
CA GLY A 115 0.16 -12.96 10.28
C GLY A 115 0.32 -11.59 9.64
N GLY A 116 0.15 -10.55 10.43
CA GLY A 116 0.29 -9.18 9.98
C GLY A 116 -0.47 -8.21 10.86
N TRP A 117 -0.57 -6.98 10.37
CA TRP A 117 -1.31 -5.91 11.00
C TRP A 117 -2.25 -5.24 10.00
N ILE A 118 -3.37 -4.73 10.49
CA ILE A 118 -4.30 -3.91 9.73
C ILE A 118 -4.30 -2.51 10.33
N PHE A 119 -3.95 -1.51 9.53
CA PHE A 119 -4.24 -0.11 9.81
C PHE A 119 -5.51 0.28 9.06
N THR A 120 -6.55 0.76 9.75
CA THR A 120 -7.89 0.94 9.14
C THR A 120 -8.55 2.23 9.56
N ASN A 121 -9.38 2.77 8.66
CA ASN A 121 -10.18 3.97 8.87
C ASN A 121 -11.65 3.61 9.15
N LYS A 122 -12.11 3.82 10.39
CA LYS A 122 -13.49 3.52 10.82
C LYS A 122 -14.55 4.36 10.12
N LYS A 123 -14.16 5.52 9.61
CA LYS A 123 -15.06 6.46 8.93
C LYS A 123 -15.21 6.12 7.45
N HIS A 124 -14.43 5.19 6.91
CA HIS A 124 -14.55 4.76 5.52
C HIS A 124 -15.80 3.90 5.32
N GLU A 125 -16.50 4.07 4.20
CA GLU A 125 -17.77 3.38 3.93
C GLU A 125 -17.64 1.85 3.92
N GLN A 126 -16.48 1.34 3.51
CA GLN A 126 -16.16 -0.09 3.47
C GLN A 126 -15.64 -0.66 4.81
N TYR A 127 -15.62 0.12 5.90
CA TYR A 127 -15.07 -0.34 7.18
C TYR A 127 -15.75 -1.61 7.73
N SER A 128 -17.06 -1.76 7.48
CA SER A 128 -17.80 -2.99 7.85
C SER A 128 -17.23 -4.23 7.15
N LEU A 129 -16.91 -4.13 5.86
CA LEU A 129 -16.27 -5.19 5.08
C LEU A 129 -14.86 -5.48 5.60
N VAL A 130 -14.05 -4.45 5.91
CA VAL A 130 -12.72 -4.64 6.52
C VAL A 130 -12.82 -5.46 7.80
N LYS A 131 -13.74 -5.09 8.69
CA LYS A 131 -13.94 -5.81 9.94
C LYS A 131 -14.38 -7.24 9.70
N GLN A 132 -15.34 -7.46 8.80
CA GLN A 132 -15.78 -8.80 8.43
C GLN A 132 -14.62 -9.65 7.89
N VAL A 133 -13.80 -9.11 6.99
CA VAL A 133 -12.73 -9.87 6.34
C VAL A 133 -11.57 -10.18 7.29
N PHE A 134 -11.12 -9.20 8.08
CA PHE A 134 -9.88 -9.34 8.85
C PHE A 134 -10.05 -9.70 10.33
N THR A 135 -11.29 -9.75 10.84
CA THR A 135 -11.55 -10.18 12.23
C THR A 135 -12.30 -11.50 12.34
N THR A 136 -12.81 -12.04 11.23
CA THR A 136 -13.46 -13.35 11.21
C THR A 136 -12.42 -14.46 11.34
N THR A 137 -12.63 -15.36 12.30
CA THR A 137 -11.66 -16.42 12.66
C THR A 137 -11.85 -17.72 11.88
N SER A 138 -12.76 -17.78 10.92
CA SER A 138 -13.16 -19.01 10.22
C SER A 138 -12.67 -19.04 8.76
N SER A 139 -11.87 -20.06 8.43
CA SER A 139 -11.34 -20.42 7.09
C SER A 139 -10.50 -19.36 6.37
N TYR A 140 -9.71 -19.80 5.39
CA TYR A 140 -9.01 -18.89 4.47
C TYR A 140 -10.02 -18.00 3.76
N MET A 141 -9.73 -16.69 3.73
CA MET A 141 -10.58 -15.73 3.03
C MET A 141 -10.31 -15.77 1.53
N ASP A 142 -11.35 -15.56 0.71
CA ASP A 142 -11.20 -15.40 -0.73
C ASP A 142 -10.31 -14.17 -1.03
N THR A 143 -9.35 -14.32 -1.94
CA THR A 143 -8.45 -13.22 -2.34
C THR A 143 -9.21 -12.04 -2.93
N ILE A 144 -10.38 -12.29 -3.54
CA ILE A 144 -11.28 -11.26 -4.03
C ILE A 144 -11.83 -10.44 -2.87
N ASP A 145 -12.31 -11.08 -1.81
CA ASP A 145 -12.86 -10.38 -0.64
C ASP A 145 -11.78 -9.56 0.09
N ILE A 146 -10.56 -10.10 0.17
CA ILE A 146 -9.40 -9.39 0.69
C ILE A 146 -9.12 -8.12 -0.14
N GLY A 147 -9.03 -8.26 -1.46
CA GLY A 147 -8.76 -7.11 -2.32
C GLY A 147 -9.89 -6.07 -2.30
N ARG A 148 -11.15 -6.50 -2.17
CA ARG A 148 -12.29 -5.58 -1.96
C ARG A 148 -12.19 -4.85 -0.63
N ALA A 149 -11.82 -5.55 0.45
CA ALA A 149 -11.62 -4.95 1.76
C ALA A 149 -10.43 -3.99 1.80
N LEU A 150 -9.41 -4.19 0.96
CA LEU A 150 -8.27 -3.27 0.77
C LEU A 150 -8.57 -2.10 -0.17
N GLY A 151 -9.76 -2.07 -0.77
CA GLY A 151 -10.19 -1.01 -1.69
C GLY A 151 -9.62 -1.12 -3.11
N TYR A 152 -9.09 -2.28 -3.52
CA TYR A 152 -8.53 -2.45 -4.86
C TYR A 152 -9.60 -2.50 -5.95
N PRO A 153 -9.37 -1.86 -7.11
CA PRO A 153 -10.27 -1.97 -8.24
C PRO A 153 -10.08 -3.33 -8.94
N LEU A 154 -11.19 -4.01 -9.23
CA LEU A 154 -11.21 -5.32 -9.92
C LEU A 154 -10.27 -6.36 -9.27
N PRO A 155 -10.45 -6.69 -7.98
CA PRO A 155 -9.51 -7.53 -7.22
C PRO A 155 -9.65 -9.03 -7.56
N TYR A 156 -9.54 -9.37 -8.84
CA TYR A 156 -9.59 -10.73 -9.36
C TYR A 156 -8.51 -10.89 -10.42
N GLY A 157 -8.21 -12.12 -10.85
CA GLY A 157 -7.23 -12.33 -11.91
C GLY A 157 -5.77 -12.45 -11.44
N LYS A 158 -4.85 -12.33 -12.39
CA LYS A 158 -3.43 -12.72 -12.22
C LYS A 158 -2.43 -11.62 -12.59
N TYR A 159 -2.90 -10.52 -13.16
CA TYR A 159 -2.04 -9.41 -13.55
C TYR A 159 -1.79 -8.52 -12.36
N ILE A 160 -0.63 -7.89 -12.29
CA ILE A 160 -0.22 -7.01 -11.20
C ILE A 160 -0.13 -5.59 -11.76
N ILE A 161 -0.80 -4.67 -11.08
CA ILE A 161 -0.65 -3.23 -11.31
C ILE A 161 0.07 -2.64 -10.11
N THR A 162 1.07 -1.81 -10.40
CA THR A 162 1.88 -1.16 -9.37
C THR A 162 1.86 0.34 -9.58
N TYR A 163 1.67 1.11 -8.53
CA TYR A 163 1.82 2.57 -8.53
C TYR A 163 3.20 2.90 -7.97
N ILE A 164 3.98 3.72 -8.68
CA ILE A 164 5.39 3.96 -8.37
C ILE A 164 5.57 5.42 -7.93
N ASP A 165 6.20 5.65 -6.78
CA ASP A 165 6.65 6.99 -6.36
C ASP A 165 7.93 7.34 -7.13
N ASP A 166 7.78 8.05 -8.25
CA ASP A 166 8.90 8.45 -9.09
C ASP A 166 9.84 9.39 -8.33
N THR A 167 9.27 10.29 -7.51
CA THR A 167 10.05 11.21 -6.69
C THR A 167 10.94 10.46 -5.71
N GLU A 168 10.44 9.42 -5.04
CA GLU A 168 11.26 8.59 -4.14
C GLU A 168 12.27 7.77 -4.92
N SER A 169 11.88 7.26 -6.09
CA SER A 169 12.75 6.46 -6.94
C SER A 169 13.98 7.26 -7.36
N GLU A 170 13.77 8.52 -7.74
CA GLU A 170 14.83 9.50 -8.04
C GLU A 170 15.64 9.88 -6.79
N GLU A 171 14.98 10.26 -5.69
CA GLU A 171 15.62 10.64 -4.41
C GLU A 171 16.55 9.53 -3.88
N ARG A 172 16.20 8.26 -4.11
CA ARG A 172 16.93 7.08 -3.64
C ARG A 172 17.85 6.47 -4.69
N ASN A 173 17.81 6.93 -5.94
CA ASN A 173 18.51 6.32 -7.07
C ASN A 173 18.22 4.81 -7.18
N THR A 174 16.94 4.44 -7.19
CA THR A 174 16.46 3.05 -7.29
C THR A 174 15.56 2.89 -8.52
N CYS A 175 15.37 1.65 -8.99
CA CYS A 175 14.53 1.37 -10.16
C CYS A 175 13.06 1.70 -9.93
N CYS A 176 12.55 1.44 -8.73
CA CYS A 176 11.20 1.82 -8.34
C CYS A 176 11.01 1.84 -6.81
N VAL A 177 9.97 2.55 -6.38
CA VAL A 177 9.40 2.46 -5.02
C VAL A 177 7.89 2.22 -5.14
N PRO A 178 7.41 0.98 -4.96
CA PRO A 178 6.00 0.62 -5.05
C PRO A 178 5.21 1.26 -3.90
N MET A 179 4.17 2.03 -4.23
CA MET A 179 3.26 2.64 -3.25
C MET A 179 2.01 1.83 -3.01
N VAL A 180 1.56 1.13 -4.04
CA VAL A 180 0.44 0.21 -4.04
C VAL A 180 0.74 -0.85 -5.06
N GLU A 181 0.56 -2.11 -4.69
CA GLU A 181 0.63 -3.23 -5.61
C GLU A 181 -0.58 -4.14 -5.39
N TYR A 182 -1.27 -4.51 -6.46
CA TYR A 182 -2.44 -5.36 -6.35
C TYR A 182 -2.71 -6.15 -7.63
N THR A 183 -3.39 -7.28 -7.46
CA THR A 183 -3.81 -8.12 -8.59
C THR A 183 -5.09 -7.58 -9.23
N VAL A 184 -5.12 -7.62 -10.56
CA VAL A 184 -6.24 -7.18 -11.39
C VAL A 184 -6.56 -8.16 -12.51
N GLY A 185 -7.81 -8.08 -12.94
CA GLY A 185 -8.35 -8.91 -14.01
C GLY A 185 -8.20 -8.26 -15.38
N GLU A 186 -8.84 -8.90 -16.36
CA GLU A 186 -9.03 -8.31 -17.68
C GLU A 186 -10.25 -7.39 -17.72
N GLY A 187 -10.18 -6.39 -18.60
CA GLY A 187 -11.27 -5.48 -18.91
C GLY A 187 -11.48 -4.35 -17.92
N ASN A 188 -12.41 -3.45 -18.28
CA ASN A 188 -12.78 -2.26 -17.52
C ASN A 188 -11.58 -1.39 -17.07
N PHE A 189 -10.54 -1.27 -17.91
CA PHE A 189 -9.36 -0.45 -17.62
C PHE A 189 -9.64 1.00 -17.19
N PRO A 190 -10.72 1.68 -17.64
CA PRO A 190 -11.08 2.99 -17.11
C PRO A 190 -11.20 3.04 -15.57
N ILE A 191 -11.67 1.97 -14.90
CA ILE A 191 -11.77 1.97 -13.43
C ILE A 191 -10.40 1.95 -12.75
N ILE A 192 -9.42 1.26 -13.36
CA ILE A 192 -8.04 1.19 -12.86
C ILE A 192 -7.37 2.57 -13.03
N ILE A 193 -7.56 3.22 -14.18
CA ILE A 193 -7.04 4.56 -14.44
C ILE A 193 -7.71 5.59 -13.52
N HIS A 194 -9.02 5.49 -13.29
CA HIS A 194 -9.72 6.35 -12.34
C HIS A 194 -9.14 6.21 -10.93
N HIS A 195 -8.97 4.97 -10.45
CA HIS A 195 -8.34 4.69 -9.16
C HIS A 195 -6.93 5.29 -9.09
N PHE A 196 -6.09 5.07 -10.12
CA PHE A 196 -4.75 5.69 -10.20
C PHE A 196 -4.79 7.22 -10.11
N HIS A 197 -5.70 7.88 -10.82
CA HIS A 197 -5.81 9.34 -10.78
C HIS A 197 -6.15 9.88 -9.39
N GLN A 198 -6.90 9.14 -8.57
CA GLN A 198 -7.17 9.53 -7.19
C GLN A 198 -5.87 9.51 -6.35
N TYR A 199 -5.02 8.49 -6.53
CA TYR A 199 -3.71 8.42 -5.88
C TYR A 199 -2.76 9.50 -6.39
N ALA A 200 -2.66 9.68 -7.72
CA ALA A 200 -1.81 10.71 -8.30
C ALA A 200 -2.20 12.12 -7.82
N THR A 201 -3.50 12.38 -7.68
CA THR A 201 -4.00 13.64 -7.11
C THR A 201 -3.59 13.79 -5.65
N LEU A 202 -3.68 12.72 -4.85
CA LEU A 202 -3.24 12.71 -3.46
C LEU A 202 -1.73 12.96 -3.33
N TRP A 203 -0.90 12.31 -4.15
CA TRP A 203 0.56 12.49 -4.17
C TRP A 203 0.97 13.88 -4.59
N LYS A 204 0.30 14.46 -5.59
CA LYS A 204 0.56 15.84 -6.02
C LYS A 204 0.35 16.85 -4.90
N LYS A 205 -0.62 16.61 -4.00
CA LYS A 205 -0.88 17.48 -2.84
C LYS A 205 0.27 17.50 -1.82
N ILE A 206 1.14 16.48 -1.83
CA ILE A 206 2.36 16.42 -0.99
C ILE A 206 3.64 16.68 -1.80
N GLY A 207 3.52 17.22 -3.02
CA GLY A 207 4.66 17.57 -3.85
C GLY A 207 5.40 16.36 -4.44
N ARG A 208 4.72 15.22 -4.63
CA ARG A 208 5.30 13.99 -5.18
C ARG A 208 4.59 13.56 -6.46
N ASN A 209 5.30 12.79 -7.29
CA ASN A 209 4.78 12.25 -8.54
C ASN A 209 4.56 10.73 -8.44
N LEU A 210 3.48 10.27 -9.07
CA LEU A 210 3.22 8.85 -9.26
C LEU A 210 3.16 8.50 -10.74
N THR A 211 3.71 7.36 -11.09
CA THR A 211 3.42 6.64 -12.33
C THR A 211 2.68 5.33 -12.04
N ILE A 212 2.08 4.78 -13.08
CA ILE A 212 1.44 3.47 -13.07
C ILE A 212 2.23 2.53 -13.97
N ASP A 213 2.53 1.35 -13.45
CA ASP A 213 3.23 0.28 -14.13
C ASP A 213 2.25 -0.84 -14.51
N PHE A 214 2.18 -1.14 -15.81
CA PHE A 214 1.35 -2.20 -16.38
C PHE A 214 2.19 -3.30 -17.04
N ARG A 215 3.51 -3.42 -16.74
CA ARG A 215 4.41 -4.40 -17.40
C ARG A 215 3.90 -5.84 -17.39
N THR A 216 3.11 -6.22 -16.39
CA THR A 216 2.54 -7.56 -16.32
C THR A 216 1.20 -7.69 -17.04
N HIS A 217 0.61 -6.60 -17.55
CA HIS A 217 -0.73 -6.51 -18.16
C HIS A 217 -0.70 -5.98 -19.60
N PRO A 218 -0.36 -6.83 -20.59
CA PRO A 218 -0.16 -6.39 -21.98
C PRO A 218 -1.40 -5.78 -22.64
N SER A 219 -2.60 -6.27 -22.27
CA SER A 219 -3.87 -5.77 -22.80
C SER A 219 -4.12 -4.32 -22.36
N MET A 220 -3.85 -4.02 -21.09
CA MET A 220 -3.97 -2.68 -20.54
C MET A 220 -2.89 -1.74 -21.08
N GLU A 221 -1.64 -2.22 -21.18
CA GLU A 221 -0.54 -1.46 -21.78
C GLU A 221 -0.88 -1.02 -23.21
N LYS A 222 -1.35 -1.96 -24.04
CA LYS A 222 -1.78 -1.67 -25.41
C LYS A 222 -2.90 -0.63 -25.44
N TRP A 223 -3.96 -0.84 -24.66
CA TRP A 223 -5.09 0.10 -24.60
C TRP A 223 -4.67 1.52 -24.18
N PHE A 224 -3.76 1.63 -23.21
CA PHE A 224 -3.25 2.92 -22.75
C PHE A 224 -2.42 3.63 -23.82
N MET A 225 -1.62 2.89 -24.58
CA MET A 225 -0.85 3.43 -25.71
C MET A 225 -1.76 3.89 -26.85
N ASP A 226 -2.82 3.14 -27.16
CA ASP A 226 -3.79 3.50 -28.20
C ASP A 226 -4.46 4.85 -27.86
N ILE A 227 -4.92 5.05 -26.62
CA ILE A 227 -5.50 6.33 -26.16
C ILE A 227 -4.48 7.48 -26.28
N LYS A 228 -3.23 7.27 -25.85
CA LYS A 228 -2.18 8.29 -25.94
C LYS A 228 -1.89 8.71 -27.38
N ASN A 229 -1.98 7.77 -28.33
CA ASN A 229 -1.75 8.05 -29.74
C ASN A 229 -2.93 8.80 -30.38
N GLU A 230 -4.15 8.54 -29.94
CA GLU A 230 -5.34 9.28 -30.38
C GLU A 230 -5.33 10.74 -29.92
N GLN A 231 -4.88 11.01 -28.68
CA GLN A 231 -4.81 12.38 -28.14
C GLN A 231 -3.74 13.28 -28.80
N LYS A 232 -2.81 12.69 -29.56
CA LYS A 232 -1.77 13.42 -30.30
C LYS A 232 -2.16 13.78 -31.73
N LYS A 233 -3.30 13.27 -32.21
CA LYS A 233 -3.86 13.58 -33.54
C LYS A 233 -4.86 14.72 -33.43
#